data_AF-A0A4R9ETP1-F1
#
_entry.id   AF-A0A4R9ETP1-F1
#
_cell.length_a   1.000
_cell.length_b   1.000
_cell.length_c   1.000
_cell.angle_alpha   90.00
_cell.angle_beta   90.00
_cell.angle_gamma   90.00
#
_symmetry.space_group_name_H-M   'P 1'
#
loop_
_entity.id
_entity.type
_entity.pdbx_description
1 polymer ?
#
loop_
_entity_poly.entity_id
_entity_poly.type
_entity_poly.pdbx_seq_one_letter_code
_entity_poly.pdbx_strand_id
1 'polypeptide(L)'
;MDYVVHDLGRQSKGATAVINLSGSAANVRLMDSSNYQKYKGGRNHRYVGGLARRSPVRLAIPSSGHWYVTVDLMGLKGKVRSSASVEPPPLPVLRPTNAGSLADIRHEPPPYSAGRGEPVRDVFISHASEDKEAVARPLARYLQEAGISVWLDVLELRIGDSLRRKIDHGLANSQFGIVILSRPFFEKGWPQYELDGLVTRYVTGQQNLLPIWHNITKDEVMAQSPSLADKLARSTAQYTVEEIASEIAGVIRESDGQRDAG
;
A
#
# COMPACT_ATOMS: atom_id res chain seq x y z
N MET A 1 -33.53 -4.43 -24.95
CA MET A 1 -32.36 -5.31 -25.13
C MET A 1 -32.22 -6.12 -23.87
N ASP A 2 -32.22 -7.45 -23.97
CA ASP A 2 -31.99 -8.32 -22.81
C ASP A 2 -30.49 -8.44 -22.57
N TYR A 3 -30.03 -7.92 -21.43
CA TYR A 3 -28.65 -8.01 -20.98
C TYR A 3 -28.61 -8.18 -19.46
N VAL A 4 -27.55 -8.83 -18.98
CA VAL A 4 -27.19 -8.86 -17.56
C VAL A 4 -26.21 -7.73 -17.31
N VAL A 5 -26.36 -7.02 -16.20
CA VAL A 5 -25.42 -6.00 -15.74
C VAL A 5 -24.82 -6.38 -14.40
N HIS A 6 -23.51 -6.19 -14.28
CA HIS A 6 -22.76 -6.26 -13.04
C HIS A 6 -22.21 -4.87 -12.74
N ASP A 7 -22.59 -4.30 -11.60
CA ASP A 7 -21.98 -3.08 -11.07
C ASP A 7 -20.68 -3.47 -10.35
N LEU A 8 -19.55 -2.94 -10.82
CA LEU A 8 -18.24 -3.25 -10.25
C LEU A 8 -17.84 -2.26 -9.15
N GLY A 9 -18.60 -1.20 -8.89
CA GLY A 9 -18.19 -0.19 -7.93
C GLY A 9 -17.02 0.67 -8.42
N ARG A 10 -16.48 1.50 -7.53
CA ARG A 10 -15.31 2.33 -7.84
C ARG A 10 -14.06 1.47 -7.94
N GLN A 11 -13.38 1.57 -9.07
CA GLN A 11 -12.18 0.81 -9.39
C GLN A 11 -11.01 1.71 -9.80
N SER A 12 -9.80 1.25 -9.51
CA SER A 12 -8.56 1.93 -9.88
C SER A 12 -8.12 1.56 -11.30
N LYS A 13 -7.46 2.48 -12.00
CA LYS A 13 -6.80 2.21 -13.28
C LYS A 13 -5.88 0.99 -13.17
N GLY A 14 -5.93 0.11 -14.16
CA GLY A 14 -5.11 -1.10 -14.25
C GLY A 14 -5.70 -2.33 -13.57
N ALA A 15 -6.73 -2.18 -12.72
CA ALA A 15 -7.49 -3.33 -12.21
C ALA A 15 -8.12 -4.13 -13.38
N THR A 16 -8.34 -5.42 -13.17
CA THR A 16 -8.87 -6.31 -14.21
C THR A 16 -10.26 -6.81 -13.81
N ALA A 17 -11.27 -6.45 -14.59
CA ALA A 17 -12.58 -7.07 -14.50
C ALA A 17 -12.51 -8.51 -15.03
N VAL A 18 -12.90 -9.48 -14.20
CA VAL A 18 -12.90 -10.91 -14.52
C VAL A 18 -14.34 -11.38 -14.61
N ILE A 19 -14.76 -11.79 -15.80
CA ILE A 19 -16.13 -12.20 -16.09
C ILE A 19 -16.11 -13.71 -16.35
N ASN A 20 -16.75 -14.47 -15.47
CA ASN A 20 -16.97 -15.89 -15.67
C ASN A 20 -18.27 -16.07 -16.47
N LEU A 21 -18.18 -16.79 -17.58
CA LEU A 21 -19.31 -17.11 -18.45
C LEU A 21 -19.56 -18.62 -18.44
N SER A 22 -20.83 -19.01 -18.41
CA SER A 22 -21.26 -20.39 -18.64
C SER A 22 -22.40 -20.42 -19.65
N GLY A 23 -22.39 -21.42 -20.54
CA GLY A 23 -23.34 -21.55 -21.64
C GLY A 23 -22.78 -21.05 -22.97
N SER A 24 -23.58 -20.29 -23.73
CA SER A 24 -23.24 -19.83 -25.07
C SER A 24 -22.27 -18.64 -25.07
N ALA A 25 -21.63 -18.39 -26.23
CA ALA A 25 -20.85 -17.18 -26.45
C ALA A 25 -21.73 -15.93 -26.26
N ALA A 26 -21.15 -14.86 -25.72
CA ALA A 26 -21.86 -13.63 -25.40
C ALA A 26 -20.98 -12.41 -25.63
N ASN A 27 -21.59 -11.26 -25.89
CA ASN A 27 -20.88 -9.99 -25.88
C ASN A 27 -20.62 -9.59 -24.43
N VAL A 28 -19.39 -9.21 -24.12
CA VAL A 28 -19.00 -8.65 -22.82
C VAL A 28 -18.49 -7.24 -23.06
N ARG A 29 -19.13 -6.25 -22.43
CA ARG A 29 -18.77 -4.83 -22.58
C ARG A 29 -18.53 -4.21 -21.21
N LEU A 30 -17.32 -3.69 -21.01
CA LEU A 30 -16.91 -2.90 -19.86
C LEU A 30 -17.04 -1.41 -20.18
N MET A 31 -17.72 -0.65 -19.32
CA MET A 31 -18.05 0.76 -19.52
C MET A 31 -17.94 1.55 -18.21
N ASP A 32 -17.53 2.82 -18.31
CA ASP A 32 -17.70 3.76 -17.20
C ASP A 32 -19.17 4.16 -17.03
N SER A 33 -19.49 4.88 -15.94
CA SER A 33 -20.85 5.37 -15.68
C SER A 33 -21.46 6.14 -16.85
N SER A 34 -20.72 7.03 -17.51
CA SER A 34 -21.25 7.87 -18.60
C SER A 34 -21.63 7.03 -19.81
N ASN A 35 -20.76 6.09 -20.18
CA ASN A 35 -20.97 5.19 -21.30
C ASN A 35 -22.05 4.14 -21.00
N TYR A 36 -22.15 3.65 -19.76
CA TYR A 36 -23.22 2.76 -19.35
C TYR A 36 -24.61 3.43 -19.44
N GLN A 37 -24.74 4.68 -19.01
CA GLN A 37 -26.02 5.41 -19.15
C GLN A 37 -26.39 5.61 -20.63
N LYS A 38 -25.40 5.90 -21.50
CA LYS A 38 -25.62 5.99 -22.95
C LYS A 38 -26.03 4.64 -23.54
N TYR A 39 -25.38 3.54 -23.15
CA TYR A 39 -25.73 2.17 -23.56
C TYR A 39 -27.15 1.81 -23.17
N LYS A 40 -27.52 2.05 -21.89
CA LYS A 40 -28.87 1.80 -21.37
C LYS A 40 -29.93 2.58 -22.16
N GLY A 41 -29.61 3.79 -22.60
CA GLY A 41 -30.46 4.63 -23.44
C GLY A 41 -30.40 4.36 -24.96
N GLY A 42 -29.67 3.32 -25.41
CA GLY A 42 -29.52 3.00 -26.84
C GLY A 42 -28.73 4.04 -27.65
N ARG A 43 -27.95 4.90 -26.99
CA ARG A 43 -27.13 5.94 -27.63
C ARG A 43 -25.73 5.43 -27.94
N ASN A 44 -25.03 6.12 -28.83
CA ASN A 44 -23.62 5.85 -29.10
C ASN A 44 -22.76 5.99 -27.83
N HIS A 45 -21.94 4.98 -27.56
CA HIS A 45 -21.12 4.85 -26.37
C HIS A 45 -19.82 4.12 -26.71
N ARG A 46 -18.82 4.24 -25.85
CA ARG A 46 -17.55 3.52 -25.95
C ARG A 46 -17.50 2.44 -24.87
N TYR A 47 -16.85 1.34 -25.20
CA TYR A 47 -16.65 0.22 -24.28
C TYR A 47 -15.33 -0.48 -24.57
N VAL A 48 -14.87 -1.27 -23.59
CA VAL A 48 -13.79 -2.24 -23.75
C VAL A 48 -14.39 -3.64 -23.73
N GLY A 49 -13.97 -4.52 -24.65
CA GLY A 49 -14.49 -5.89 -24.76
C GLY A 49 -15.07 -6.21 -26.13
N GLY A 50 -15.87 -7.27 -26.21
CA GLY A 50 -16.38 -7.80 -27.47
C GLY A 50 -16.99 -9.20 -27.30
N LEU A 51 -17.08 -9.94 -28.41
CA LEU A 51 -17.63 -11.30 -28.41
C LEU A 51 -16.71 -12.26 -27.64
N ALA A 52 -17.18 -12.73 -26.50
CA ALA A 52 -16.51 -13.73 -25.68
C ALA A 52 -16.96 -15.15 -26.06
N ARG A 53 -16.00 -15.96 -26.49
CA ARG A 53 -16.19 -17.40 -26.78
C ARG A 53 -15.55 -18.31 -25.73
N ARG A 54 -14.80 -17.75 -24.79
CA ARG A 54 -14.04 -18.45 -23.74
C ARG A 54 -14.19 -17.72 -22.42
N SER A 55 -14.07 -18.46 -21.32
CA SER A 55 -14.18 -17.97 -19.94
C SER A 55 -12.92 -18.36 -19.16
N PRO A 56 -12.43 -17.52 -18.22
CA PRO A 56 -12.91 -16.18 -17.90
C PRO A 56 -12.51 -15.14 -18.95
N VAL A 57 -13.35 -14.11 -19.13
CA VAL A 57 -13.01 -12.92 -19.90
C VAL A 57 -12.33 -11.92 -18.96
N ARG A 58 -11.18 -11.41 -19.36
CA ARG A 58 -10.38 -10.47 -18.57
C ARG A 58 -10.30 -9.14 -19.30
N LEU A 59 -10.84 -8.09 -18.70
CA LEU A 59 -10.87 -6.74 -19.27
C LEU A 59 -10.17 -5.76 -18.33
N ALA A 60 -9.09 -5.13 -18.80
CA ALA A 60 -8.37 -4.12 -18.03
C ALA A 60 -9.19 -2.82 -17.91
N ILE A 61 -9.19 -2.23 -16.73
CA ILE A 61 -9.85 -0.96 -16.43
C ILE A 61 -8.92 0.19 -16.87
N PRO A 62 -9.29 0.97 -17.90
CA PRO A 62 -8.40 1.93 -18.54
C PRO A 62 -8.17 3.20 -17.71
N SER A 63 -9.10 3.56 -16.82
CA SER A 63 -9.02 4.74 -15.96
C SER A 63 -9.75 4.52 -14.64
N SER A 64 -9.31 5.18 -13.57
CA SER A 64 -9.99 5.13 -12.28
C SER A 64 -11.38 5.72 -12.37
N GLY A 65 -12.38 5.06 -11.81
CA GLY A 65 -13.78 5.49 -11.94
C GLY A 65 -14.77 4.44 -11.45
N HIS A 66 -16.05 4.69 -11.68
CA HIS A 66 -17.11 3.71 -11.42
C HIS A 66 -17.41 2.95 -12.71
N TRP A 67 -17.41 1.61 -12.64
CA TRP A 67 -17.41 0.75 -13.81
C TRP A 67 -18.54 -0.28 -13.80
N TYR A 68 -19.05 -0.57 -14.98
CA TYR A 68 -20.13 -1.53 -15.24
C TYR A 68 -19.68 -2.54 -16.28
N VAL A 69 -20.09 -3.79 -16.09
CA VAL A 69 -19.97 -4.83 -17.12
C VAL A 69 -21.36 -5.25 -17.55
N THR A 70 -21.58 -5.30 -18.86
CA THR A 70 -22.80 -5.84 -19.45
C THR A 70 -22.49 -7.11 -20.25
N VAL A 71 -23.39 -8.09 -20.14
CA VAL A 71 -23.32 -9.37 -20.86
C VAL A 71 -24.62 -9.59 -21.61
N ASP A 72 -24.56 -9.70 -22.93
CA ASP A 72 -25.73 -9.88 -23.79
C ASP A 72 -25.43 -10.84 -24.94
N LEU A 73 -26.49 -11.39 -25.52
CA LEU A 73 -26.39 -12.32 -26.63
C LEU A 73 -26.53 -11.67 -28.00
N MET A 74 -26.71 -10.34 -28.13
CA MET A 74 -27.15 -9.65 -29.37
C MET A 74 -26.82 -10.39 -30.68
N GLY A 75 -27.79 -11.13 -31.24
CA GLY A 75 -27.67 -11.87 -32.52
C GLY A 75 -27.23 -13.35 -32.40
N LEU A 76 -26.91 -13.83 -31.20
CA LEU A 76 -26.47 -15.18 -30.89
C LEU A 76 -27.64 -16.00 -30.29
N LYS A 77 -27.69 -17.29 -30.62
CA LYS A 77 -28.67 -18.23 -30.07
C LYS A 77 -28.13 -18.89 -28.81
N GLY A 78 -28.98 -19.05 -27.79
CA GLY A 78 -28.68 -19.83 -26.60
C GLY A 78 -28.99 -19.11 -25.29
N LYS A 79 -28.37 -19.57 -24.21
CA LYS A 79 -28.47 -18.97 -22.87
C LYS A 79 -27.07 -18.79 -22.30
N VAL A 80 -26.84 -17.67 -21.63
CA VAL A 80 -25.58 -17.38 -20.94
C VAL A 80 -25.88 -16.97 -19.52
N ARG A 81 -25.10 -17.50 -18.57
CA ARG A 81 -25.03 -17.00 -17.19
C ARG A 81 -23.68 -16.35 -16.99
N SER A 82 -23.64 -15.29 -16.19
CA SER A 82 -22.42 -14.56 -15.91
C SER A 82 -22.29 -14.19 -14.44
N SER A 83 -21.05 -14.16 -13.97
CA SER A 83 -20.65 -13.47 -12.74
C SER A 83 -19.43 -12.60 -13.02
N ALA A 84 -19.27 -11.52 -12.26
CA ALA A 84 -18.13 -10.63 -12.40
C ALA A 84 -17.45 -10.40 -11.05
N SER A 85 -16.13 -10.38 -11.07
CA SER A 85 -15.28 -9.94 -9.96
C SER A 85 -14.21 -8.99 -10.49
N VAL A 86 -13.52 -8.30 -9.59
CA VAL A 86 -12.39 -7.43 -9.96
C VAL A 86 -11.14 -7.93 -9.28
N GLU A 87 -10.10 -8.17 -10.08
CA GLU A 87 -8.75 -8.38 -9.60
C GLU A 87 -8.01 -7.03 -9.56
N PRO A 88 -7.20 -6.76 -8.52
CA PRO A 88 -6.39 -5.56 -8.46
C PRO A 88 -5.37 -5.51 -9.62
N PRO A 89 -4.85 -4.32 -9.97
CA PRO A 89 -3.82 -4.20 -10.99
C PRO A 89 -2.64 -5.14 -10.68
N PRO A 90 -2.06 -5.81 -11.69
CA PRO A 90 -0.84 -6.57 -11.50
C PRO A 90 0.20 -5.63 -10.91
N LEU A 91 0.90 -6.10 -9.87
CA LEU A 91 1.98 -5.35 -9.26
C LEU A 91 2.96 -4.93 -10.36
N PRO A 92 3.50 -3.70 -10.31
CA PRO A 92 4.48 -3.25 -11.28
C PRO A 92 5.61 -4.28 -11.35
N VAL A 93 5.86 -4.81 -12.55
CA VAL A 93 6.98 -5.72 -12.78
C VAL A 93 8.23 -4.96 -12.38
N LEU A 94 9.00 -5.51 -11.43
CA LEU A 94 10.32 -5.02 -11.09
C LEU A 94 11.14 -5.00 -12.37
N ARG A 95 11.27 -3.82 -12.98
CA ARG A 95 12.32 -3.60 -13.95
C ARG A 95 13.58 -3.48 -13.11
N PRO A 96 14.57 -4.38 -13.27
CA PRO A 96 15.91 -4.04 -12.84
C PRO A 96 16.30 -2.83 -13.69
N THR A 97 16.06 -1.62 -13.17
CA THR A 97 16.81 -0.47 -13.62
C THR A 97 18.25 -0.87 -13.37
N ASN A 98 19.02 -1.00 -14.45
CA ASN A 98 20.48 -1.06 -14.38
C ASN A 98 20.90 -0.10 -13.27
N ALA A 99 21.72 -0.59 -12.34
CA ALA A 99 22.25 0.16 -11.21
C ALA A 99 22.95 1.43 -11.73
N GLY A 100 22.15 2.45 -12.00
CA GLY A 100 22.58 3.82 -12.25
C GLY A 100 23.01 4.37 -10.91
N SER A 101 24.15 5.04 -10.93
CA SER A 101 24.78 5.68 -9.80
C SER A 101 23.79 6.37 -8.87
N LEU A 102 24.06 6.32 -7.57
CA LEU A 102 23.32 7.02 -6.50
C LEU A 102 23.13 8.53 -6.75
N ALA A 103 23.88 9.10 -7.69
CA ALA A 103 23.83 10.52 -8.07
C ALA A 103 22.55 10.95 -8.81
N ASP A 104 21.75 10.04 -9.36
CA ASP A 104 20.58 10.40 -10.21
C ASP A 104 19.23 10.45 -9.45
N ILE A 105 19.24 10.33 -8.12
CA ILE A 105 18.01 10.36 -7.29
C ILE A 105 17.49 11.80 -7.20
N ARG A 106 16.43 12.13 -7.97
CA ARG A 106 15.66 13.39 -7.81
C ARG A 106 14.42 13.20 -6.95
N HIS A 107 14.30 14.03 -5.91
CA HIS A 107 13.20 14.09 -4.96
C HIS A 107 12.02 14.89 -5.54
N GLU A 108 10.84 14.29 -5.66
CA GLU A 108 9.59 15.03 -5.86
C GLU A 108 8.66 14.80 -4.65
N PRO A 109 8.28 15.86 -3.91
CA PRO A 109 7.43 15.71 -2.73
C PRO A 109 5.99 15.28 -3.12
N PRO A 110 5.33 14.46 -2.30
CA PRO A 110 3.98 13.98 -2.59
C PRO A 110 2.92 15.10 -2.50
N PRO A 111 1.81 15.00 -3.26
CA PRO A 111 0.87 16.10 -3.52
C PRO A 111 -0.11 16.43 -2.38
N TYR A 112 0.15 15.99 -1.14
CA TYR A 112 -0.80 16.16 -0.02
C TYR A 112 -0.15 16.83 1.19
N SER A 113 0.14 18.13 1.07
CA SER A 113 0.40 19.00 2.22
C SER A 113 -0.93 19.38 2.88
N ALA A 114 -1.35 18.62 3.89
CA ALA A 114 -2.48 18.99 4.73
C ALA A 114 -2.02 19.89 5.88
N GLY A 115 -2.17 21.21 5.71
CA GLY A 115 -2.46 22.16 6.80
C GLY A 115 -1.33 22.61 7.75
N ARG A 116 -1.00 23.90 7.67
CA ARG A 116 -0.36 24.78 8.67
C ARG A 116 0.96 24.30 9.32
N GLY A 117 2.07 24.75 8.75
CA GLY A 117 3.15 25.45 9.47
C GLY A 117 3.93 24.73 10.57
N GLU A 118 3.65 23.48 10.90
CA GLU A 118 4.55 22.69 11.75
C GLU A 118 5.74 22.22 10.92
N PRO A 119 6.98 22.42 11.40
CA PRO A 119 8.16 21.94 10.70
C PRO A 119 8.09 20.42 10.57
N VAL A 120 8.39 19.93 9.36
CA VAL A 120 8.60 18.50 9.09
C VAL A 120 9.60 17.98 10.11
N ARG A 121 9.22 16.92 10.84
CA ARG A 121 10.06 16.30 11.86
C ARG A 121 11.06 15.35 11.19
N ASP A 122 12.14 15.02 11.88
CA ASP A 122 13.13 14.09 11.32
C ASP A 122 12.58 12.67 11.34
N VAL A 123 11.88 12.30 12.41
CA VAL A 123 11.37 10.95 12.56
C VAL A 123 10.02 10.90 13.28
N PHE A 124 9.14 10.00 12.85
CA PHE A 124 7.98 9.59 13.64
C PHE A 124 8.18 8.17 14.21
N ILE A 125 7.50 7.85 15.32
CA ILE A 125 7.54 6.50 15.90
C ILE A 125 6.13 5.91 15.94
N SER A 126 5.89 4.89 15.12
CA SER A 126 4.67 4.09 15.15
C SER A 126 4.86 2.88 16.06
N HIS A 127 3.91 2.70 16.98
CA HIS A 127 3.97 1.68 18.02
C HIS A 127 2.57 1.25 18.44
N ALA A 128 2.45 0.06 19.02
CA ALA A 128 1.26 -0.32 19.74
C ALA A 128 1.17 0.48 21.05
N SER A 129 -0.03 0.88 21.45
CA SER A 129 -0.29 1.59 22.72
C SER A 129 0.40 0.97 23.94
N GLU A 130 0.49 -0.35 23.95
CA GLU A 130 1.06 -1.19 25.00
C GLU A 130 2.59 -1.04 25.09
N ASP A 131 3.26 -0.70 23.99
CA ASP A 131 4.72 -0.56 23.90
C ASP A 131 5.21 0.87 24.23
N LYS A 132 4.28 1.79 24.48
CA LYS A 132 4.56 3.21 24.61
C LYS A 132 5.60 3.51 25.70
N GLU A 133 5.37 2.99 26.90
CA GLU A 133 6.27 3.25 28.04
C GLU A 133 7.51 2.34 28.01
N ALA A 134 7.38 1.12 27.48
CA ALA A 134 8.45 0.13 27.49
C ALA A 134 9.57 0.44 26.49
N VAL A 135 9.24 0.97 25.31
CA VAL A 135 10.22 1.18 24.23
C VAL A 135 10.02 2.47 23.45
N ALA A 136 8.80 2.89 23.13
CA ALA A 136 8.59 4.04 22.24
C ALA A 136 9.04 5.36 22.88
N ARG A 137 8.65 5.61 24.13
CA ARG A 137 9.03 6.81 24.89
C ARG A 137 10.53 6.83 25.22
N PRO A 138 11.18 5.74 25.70
CA PRO A 138 12.64 5.71 25.84
C PRO A 138 13.38 5.98 24.53
N LEU A 139 12.95 5.35 23.43
CA LEU A 139 13.57 5.54 22.11
C LEU A 139 13.46 6.99 21.64
N ALA A 140 12.27 7.59 21.77
CA ALA A 140 12.06 9.00 21.44
C ALA A 140 12.97 9.91 22.25
N ARG A 141 13.14 9.64 23.55
CA ARG A 141 13.98 10.43 24.44
C ARG A 141 15.44 10.41 23.98
N TYR A 142 16.01 9.23 23.72
CA TYR A 142 17.39 9.11 23.27
C TYR A 142 17.64 9.75 21.90
N LEU A 143 16.69 9.64 20.97
CA LEU A 143 16.76 10.33 19.68
C LEU A 143 16.73 11.86 19.85
N GLN A 144 15.88 12.38 20.74
CA GLN A 144 15.82 13.80 21.06
C GLN A 144 17.09 14.30 21.76
N GLU A 145 17.66 13.52 22.67
CA GLU A 145 18.97 13.81 23.29
C GLU A 145 20.09 13.86 22.25
N ALA A 146 19.99 13.06 21.18
CA ALA A 146 20.84 13.13 20.00
C ALA A 146 20.47 14.28 19.04
N GLY A 147 19.57 15.18 19.38
CA GLY A 147 19.19 16.34 18.57
C GLY A 147 18.29 16.02 17.38
N ILE A 148 17.72 14.82 17.30
CA ILE A 148 16.76 14.43 16.26
C ILE A 148 15.35 14.85 16.69
N SER A 149 14.62 15.55 15.82
CA SER A 149 13.25 15.97 16.09
C SER A 149 12.28 14.78 15.91
N VAL A 150 11.70 14.34 17.02
CA VAL A 150 10.81 13.16 17.05
C VAL A 150 9.34 13.57 17.16
N TRP A 151 8.47 12.92 16.37
CA TRP A 151 7.03 12.95 16.55
C TRP A 151 6.50 11.66 17.21
N LEU A 152 6.23 11.74 18.52
CA LEU A 152 5.63 10.66 19.32
C LEU A 152 4.12 10.91 19.51
N ASP A 153 3.36 9.86 19.84
CA ASP A 153 1.93 9.86 20.26
C ASP A 153 0.84 10.03 19.19
N VAL A 154 1.08 10.69 18.06
CA VAL A 154 0.04 10.80 16.99
C VAL A 154 -0.19 9.47 16.26
N LEU A 155 0.81 8.59 16.28
CA LEU A 155 0.83 7.33 15.53
C LEU A 155 0.75 6.08 16.42
N GLU A 156 0.11 6.23 17.58
CA GLU A 156 -0.39 5.10 18.37
C GLU A 156 -1.35 4.27 17.51
N LEU A 157 -1.10 2.97 17.46
CA LEU A 157 -1.90 2.02 16.68
C LEU A 157 -2.94 1.33 17.57
N ARG A 158 -4.20 1.33 17.12
CA ARG A 158 -5.34 0.67 17.79
C ARG A 158 -5.98 -0.38 16.89
N ILE A 159 -6.73 -1.29 17.51
CA ILE A 159 -7.49 -2.31 16.77
C ILE A 159 -8.47 -1.61 15.82
N GLY A 160 -8.48 -2.03 14.56
CA GLY A 160 -9.33 -1.46 13.51
C GLY A 160 -8.75 -0.25 12.79
N ASP A 161 -7.57 0.25 13.20
CA ASP A 161 -6.82 1.21 12.39
C ASP A 161 -6.38 0.58 11.06
N SER A 162 -5.98 1.42 10.10
CA SER A 162 -5.22 0.97 8.92
C SER A 162 -3.76 1.35 9.10
N LEU A 163 -2.89 0.34 9.20
CA LEU A 163 -1.44 0.52 9.37
C LEU A 163 -0.88 1.38 8.26
N ARG A 164 -1.30 1.10 7.01
CA ARG A 164 -0.86 1.83 5.84
C ARG A 164 -1.18 3.32 5.93
N ARG A 165 -2.41 3.67 6.30
CA ARG A 165 -2.85 5.08 6.39
C ARG A 165 -2.10 5.85 7.47
N LYS A 166 -1.84 5.20 8.62
CA LYS A 166 -1.05 5.77 9.72
C LYS A 166 0.39 6.03 9.29
N ILE A 167 1.02 5.07 8.61
CA ILE A 167 2.37 5.23 8.06
C ILE A 167 2.42 6.35 7.02
N ASP A 168 1.46 6.37 6.08
CA ASP A 168 1.38 7.42 5.04
C ASP A 168 1.23 8.82 5.67
N HIS A 169 0.45 8.95 6.75
CA HIS A 169 0.34 10.20 7.51
C HIS A 169 1.64 10.58 8.22
N GLY A 170 2.35 9.62 8.81
CA GLY A 170 3.64 9.86 9.44
C GLY A 170 4.69 10.35 8.42
N LEU A 171 4.80 9.66 7.29
CA LEU A 171 5.76 10.00 6.23
C LEU A 171 5.44 11.33 5.53
N ALA A 172 4.19 11.79 5.55
CA ALA A 172 3.84 13.10 5.02
C ALA A 172 4.40 14.26 5.86
N ASN A 173 4.75 13.99 7.12
CA ASN A 173 5.14 15.01 8.11
C ASN A 173 6.49 14.70 8.77
N SER A 174 7.16 13.63 8.35
CA SER A 174 8.50 13.31 8.83
C SER A 174 9.35 12.67 7.76
N GLN A 175 10.66 12.88 7.85
CA GLN A 175 11.61 12.34 6.88
C GLN A 175 11.71 10.82 6.98
N PHE A 176 11.75 10.30 8.21
CA PHE A 176 11.83 8.88 8.54
C PHE A 176 10.65 8.44 9.42
N GLY A 177 10.41 7.14 9.44
CA GLY A 177 9.40 6.48 10.23
C GLY A 177 9.97 5.24 10.89
N ILE A 178 9.91 5.17 12.21
CA ILE A 178 10.25 3.96 12.96
C ILE A 178 8.97 3.19 13.20
N VAL A 179 9.00 1.87 12.97
CA VAL A 179 7.87 0.98 13.30
C VAL A 179 8.33 -0.07 14.29
N ILE A 180 7.73 -0.07 15.48
CA ILE A 180 7.98 -1.04 16.53
C ILE A 180 7.12 -2.29 16.29
N LEU A 181 7.80 -3.39 15.98
CA LEU A 181 7.24 -4.70 15.73
C LEU A 181 7.37 -5.54 17.00
N SER A 182 6.26 -5.68 17.71
CA SER A 182 6.15 -6.37 18.99
C SER A 182 4.98 -7.38 18.95
N ARG A 183 4.83 -8.19 19.99
CA ARG A 183 3.62 -9.02 20.15
C ARG A 183 2.33 -8.17 20.16
N PRO A 184 2.20 -7.11 20.98
CA PRO A 184 1.04 -6.23 20.94
C PRO A 184 0.77 -5.59 19.58
N PHE A 185 1.81 -5.33 18.77
CA PHE A 185 1.65 -4.87 17.41
C PHE A 185 0.93 -5.92 16.55
N PHE A 186 1.38 -7.18 16.53
CA PHE A 186 0.78 -8.22 15.70
C PHE A 186 -0.60 -8.67 16.19
N GLU A 187 -0.86 -8.62 17.50
CA GLU A 187 -2.16 -8.97 18.10
C GLU A 187 -3.31 -8.06 17.67
N LYS A 188 -3.02 -6.87 17.10
CA LYS A 188 -4.06 -5.98 16.55
C LYS A 188 -4.72 -6.52 15.28
N GLY A 189 -4.24 -7.64 14.73
CA GLY A 189 -4.91 -8.38 13.66
C GLY A 189 -4.80 -7.71 12.29
N TRP A 190 -3.64 -7.11 11.99
CA TRP A 190 -3.41 -6.46 10.70
C TRP A 190 -3.67 -7.43 9.55
N PRO A 191 -4.39 -7.02 8.50
CA PRO A 191 -4.50 -7.82 7.30
C PRO A 191 -3.12 -8.10 6.69
N GLN A 192 -2.91 -9.31 6.16
CA GLN A 192 -1.60 -9.72 5.62
C GLN A 192 -1.05 -8.72 4.58
N TYR A 193 -1.94 -8.18 3.75
CA TYR A 193 -1.56 -7.20 2.71
C TYR A 193 -1.07 -5.86 3.30
N GLU A 194 -1.45 -5.49 4.51
CA GLU A 194 -0.90 -4.30 5.19
C GLU A 194 0.51 -4.57 5.70
N LEU A 195 0.77 -5.77 6.25
CA LEU A 195 2.10 -6.20 6.69
C LEU A 195 3.07 -6.33 5.51
N ASP A 196 2.64 -6.96 4.41
CA ASP A 196 3.43 -7.06 3.18
C ASP A 196 3.68 -5.68 2.53
N GLY A 197 2.72 -4.76 2.70
CA GLY A 197 2.85 -3.36 2.27
C GLY A 197 3.97 -2.62 3.00
N LEU A 198 4.25 -2.94 4.26
CA LEU A 198 5.35 -2.39 5.04
C LEU A 198 6.71 -2.88 4.49
N VAL A 199 6.82 -4.18 4.18
CA VAL A 199 8.03 -4.78 3.57
C VAL A 199 8.33 -4.17 2.21
N THR A 200 7.30 -4.02 1.38
CA THR A 200 7.46 -3.51 0.02
C THR A 200 8.05 -2.10 0.02
N ARG A 201 7.66 -1.24 0.97
CA ARG A 201 8.21 0.12 1.10
C ARG A 201 9.68 0.11 1.51
N TYR A 202 10.05 -0.77 2.43
CA TYR A 202 11.44 -0.97 2.82
C TYR A 202 12.32 -1.43 1.63
N VAL A 203 11.81 -2.37 0.82
CA VAL A 203 12.57 -2.99 -0.29
C VAL A 203 12.67 -2.11 -1.54
N THR A 204 11.67 -1.26 -1.80
CA THR A 204 11.62 -0.41 -3.01
C THR A 204 12.52 0.83 -2.94
N GLY A 205 13.41 0.92 -1.95
CA GLY A 205 14.34 2.04 -1.80
C GLY A 205 13.72 3.26 -1.13
N GLN A 206 12.46 3.19 -0.68
CA GLN A 206 11.90 4.15 0.29
C GLN A 206 12.40 3.76 1.69
N GLN A 207 13.72 3.87 1.91
CA GLN A 207 14.44 3.52 3.15
C GLN A 207 14.02 4.36 4.36
N ASN A 208 13.08 5.25 4.18
CA ASN A 208 12.52 6.13 5.18
C ASN A 208 11.72 5.38 6.26
N LEU A 209 11.65 4.05 6.23
CA LEU A 209 10.95 3.26 7.25
C LEU A 209 11.89 2.23 7.91
N LEU A 210 12.05 2.33 9.22
CA LEU A 210 13.00 1.58 10.02
C LEU A 210 12.25 0.62 10.96
N PRO A 211 12.18 -0.69 10.65
CA PRO A 211 11.54 -1.66 11.53
C PRO A 211 12.45 -2.01 12.73
N ILE A 212 11.87 -1.99 13.93
CA ILE A 212 12.54 -2.40 15.18
C ILE A 212 11.76 -3.55 15.79
N TRP A 213 12.40 -4.69 16.04
CA TRP A 213 11.81 -5.80 16.76
C TRP A 213 11.91 -5.57 18.26
N HIS A 214 10.77 -5.64 18.95
CA HIS A 214 10.69 -5.47 20.39
C HIS A 214 10.07 -6.69 21.06
N ASN A 215 10.88 -7.37 21.89
CA ASN A 215 10.48 -8.53 22.68
C ASN A 215 9.70 -9.62 21.88
N ILE A 216 10.13 -9.84 20.64
CA ILE A 216 9.57 -10.83 19.72
C ILE A 216 10.70 -11.61 19.05
N THR A 217 10.46 -12.90 18.85
CA THR A 217 11.41 -13.82 18.20
C THR A 217 11.23 -13.84 16.69
N LYS A 218 12.26 -14.29 15.96
CA LYS A 218 12.19 -14.45 14.50
C LYS A 218 11.04 -15.39 14.09
N ASP A 219 10.85 -16.49 14.83
CA ASP A 219 9.81 -17.48 14.53
C ASP A 219 8.40 -16.90 14.70
N GLU A 220 8.18 -16.07 15.73
CA GLU A 220 6.92 -15.34 15.92
C GLU A 220 6.67 -14.34 14.79
N VAL A 221 7.70 -13.61 14.35
CA VAL A 221 7.59 -12.71 13.18
C VAL A 221 7.31 -13.52 11.91
N MET A 222 7.99 -14.64 11.69
CA MET A 222 7.78 -15.52 10.53
C MET A 222 6.35 -16.08 10.47
N ALA A 223 5.80 -16.47 11.61
CA ALA A 223 4.44 -17.01 11.68
C ALA A 223 3.38 -15.99 11.25
N GLN A 224 3.62 -14.70 11.50
CA GLN A 224 2.72 -13.61 11.13
C GLN A 224 3.04 -13.07 9.72
N SER A 225 4.31 -12.87 9.41
CA SER A 225 4.77 -12.31 8.15
C SER A 225 6.17 -12.82 7.79
N PRO A 226 6.27 -13.88 6.97
CA PRO A 226 7.55 -14.40 6.49
C PRO A 226 8.37 -13.34 5.75
N SER A 227 7.70 -12.46 5.00
CA SER A 227 8.31 -11.38 4.21
C SER A 227 9.03 -10.34 5.09
N LEU A 228 8.56 -10.13 6.32
CA LEU A 228 9.16 -9.25 7.34
C LEU A 228 10.35 -9.91 8.04
N ALA A 229 10.28 -11.21 8.30
CA ALA A 229 11.29 -11.94 9.06
C ALA A 229 12.64 -12.08 8.36
N ASP A 230 12.63 -12.06 7.02
CA ASP A 230 13.85 -12.14 6.19
C ASP A 230 14.52 -10.78 5.96
N LYS A 231 14.05 -9.71 6.62
CA LYS A 231 14.63 -8.36 6.52
C LYS A 231 15.44 -8.00 7.77
N LEU A 232 16.49 -7.22 7.55
CA LEU A 232 17.35 -6.68 8.61
C LEU A 232 16.54 -5.68 9.44
N ALA A 233 16.08 -6.10 10.61
CA ALA A 233 15.52 -5.24 11.64
C ALA A 233 16.48 -5.19 12.83
N ARG A 234 16.55 -4.04 13.52
CA ARG A 234 17.26 -3.96 14.80
C ARG A 234 16.37 -4.56 15.88
N SER A 235 16.96 -5.35 16.77
CA SER A 235 16.23 -6.07 17.82
C SER A 235 16.63 -5.59 19.20
N THR A 236 15.65 -5.23 20.02
CA THR A 236 15.89 -4.90 21.43
C THR A 236 16.30 -6.11 22.27
N ALA A 237 16.30 -7.32 21.69
CA ALA A 237 16.85 -8.52 22.33
C ALA A 237 18.38 -8.60 22.22
N GLN A 238 18.97 -7.91 21.24
CA GLN A 238 20.41 -7.92 20.97
C GLN A 238 21.10 -6.60 21.33
N TYR A 239 20.35 -5.49 21.30
CA TYR A 239 20.86 -4.14 21.55
C TYR A 239 19.96 -3.42 22.55
N THR A 240 20.55 -2.52 23.32
CA THR A 240 19.80 -1.59 24.17
C THR A 240 19.06 -0.55 23.32
N VAL A 241 18.01 0.04 23.88
CA VAL A 241 17.24 1.09 23.19
C VAL A 241 18.11 2.31 22.86
N GLU A 242 19.09 2.61 23.71
CA GLU A 242 20.06 3.70 23.50
C GLU A 242 20.99 3.42 22.31
N GLU A 243 21.55 2.20 22.21
CA GLU A 243 22.38 1.81 21.06
C GLU A 243 21.60 1.89 19.75
N ILE A 244 20.35 1.41 19.75
CA ILE A 244 19.45 1.49 18.59
C ILE A 244 19.19 2.96 18.22
N ALA A 245 18.94 3.83 19.21
CA ALA A 245 18.72 5.26 18.97
C ALA A 245 19.95 5.93 18.35
N SER A 246 21.14 5.63 18.88
CA SER A 246 22.41 6.17 18.39
C SER A 246 22.67 5.79 16.92
N GLU A 247 22.43 4.53 16.57
CA GLU A 247 22.57 4.06 15.19
C GLU A 247 21.58 4.75 14.24
N ILE A 248 20.32 4.87 14.65
CA ILE A 248 19.30 5.56 13.85
C ILE A 248 19.67 7.03 13.66
N ALA A 249 20.14 7.71 14.71
CA ALA A 249 20.59 9.09 14.61
C ALA A 249 21.77 9.25 13.63
N GLY A 250 22.67 8.27 13.56
CA GLY A 250 23.74 8.21 12.56
C GLY A 250 23.19 8.18 11.14
N VAL A 251 22.27 7.25 10.86
CA VAL A 251 21.63 7.10 9.53
C VAL A 251 20.91 8.37 9.09
N ILE A 252 20.18 9.02 10.01
CA ILE A 252 19.43 10.26 9.71
C ILE A 252 20.41 11.39 9.34
N ARG A 253 21.47 11.58 10.13
CA ARG A 253 22.46 12.65 9.89
C ARG A 253 23.25 12.46 8.60
N GLU A 254 23.62 11.23 8.27
CA GLU A 254 24.30 10.92 6.99
C GLU A 254 23.41 11.27 5.80
N SER A 255 22.10 11.04 5.92
CA SER A 255 21.12 11.37 4.89
C SER A 255 20.91 12.88 4.71
N ASP A 256 20.99 13.66 5.80
CA ASP A 256 20.90 15.13 5.73
C ASP A 256 22.18 15.74 5.12
N GLY A 257 23.37 15.24 5.49
CA GLY A 257 24.65 15.74 4.97
C GLY A 257 24.86 15.53 3.46
N GLN A 258 24.18 14.55 2.85
CA GLN A 258 24.18 14.36 1.39
C GLN A 258 23.25 15.32 0.64
N ARG A 259 22.35 16.02 1.34
CA ARG A 259 21.43 17.00 0.73
C ARG A 259 22.00 18.41 0.67
N ASP A 260 22.76 18.83 1.67
CA ASP A 260 23.36 20.18 1.70
C ASP A 260 24.54 20.34 0.73
N ALA A 261 25.04 19.23 0.17
CA ALA A 261 26.19 19.19 -0.74
C ALA A 261 25.82 19.06 -2.24
N GLY A 262 24.53 19.00 -2.59
CA GLY A 262 24.03 18.85 -3.98
C GLY A 262 23.14 19.99 -4.42
#